data_AF-A0AAD7TWR2-F1
#
_entry.id   AF-A0AAD7TWR2-F1
#
_cell.length_a   1.000
_cell.length_b   1.000
_cell.length_c   1.000
_cell.angle_alpha   90.00
_cell.angle_beta   90.00
_cell.angle_gamma   90.00
#
_symmetry.space_group_name_H-M   'P 1'
#
loop_
_entity.id
_entity.type
_entity.pdbx_description
1 polymer ?
#
loop_
_entity_poly.entity_id
_entity_poly.type
_entity_poly.pdbx_seq_one_letter_code
_entity_poly.pdbx_strand_id
1 'polypeptide(L)'
;MVKSTLIVRASDALPLAASVDDEQTEQALSEHKQQAKLIFRRISPNSEPRCSIESGAYTLHYLIADNVIFLVITDKSYPRKLAFSYLDELSKEFQLSYGAKVDTVRKPYAFVGFDTFMSKTTRLYQDTRTASAAGASHLDKLNDELQDVTRIMTKNMEELLWRGDSLDRMSHLSTSLRSESEKYRRAARNINFQAMLRQYAPIGGVVFLLIIFIWWRFS
;
A
#
# COMPACT_ATOMS: atom_id res chain seq x y z
N MET A 1 1.72 -8.47 -12.57
CA MET A 1 0.87 -8.51 -11.37
C MET A 1 1.23 -7.37 -10.44
N VAL A 2 0.34 -7.03 -9.49
CA VAL A 2 0.61 -6.11 -8.38
C VAL A 2 1.61 -6.76 -7.42
N LYS A 3 2.63 -6.00 -6.98
CA LYS A 3 3.71 -6.48 -6.13
C LYS A 3 3.77 -5.82 -4.77
N SER A 4 3.69 -4.49 -4.72
CA SER A 4 3.79 -3.73 -3.47
C SER A 4 3.06 -2.40 -3.61
N THR A 5 2.49 -1.90 -2.51
CA THR A 5 1.70 -0.66 -2.48
C THR A 5 2.13 0.21 -1.32
N LEU A 6 2.26 1.51 -1.57
CA LEU A 6 2.66 2.53 -0.60
C LEU A 6 1.67 3.69 -0.65
N ILE A 7 1.23 4.14 0.52
CA ILE A 7 0.35 5.30 0.69
C ILE A 7 1.09 6.29 1.58
N VAL A 8 1.30 7.50 1.06
CA VAL A 8 2.02 8.57 1.76
C VAL A 8 1.26 9.88 1.68
N ARG A 9 1.48 10.78 2.63
CA ARG A 9 0.92 12.13 2.56
C ARG A 9 1.74 12.97 1.58
N ALA A 10 1.07 13.73 0.70
CA ALA A 10 1.72 14.48 -0.36
C ALA A 10 2.55 15.66 0.16
N SER A 11 2.13 16.30 1.26
CA SER A 11 2.79 17.48 1.83
C SER A 11 4.20 17.23 2.36
N ASP A 12 4.47 16.05 2.92
CA ASP A 12 5.72 15.75 3.63
C ASP A 12 6.25 14.32 3.39
N ALA A 13 5.64 13.57 2.47
CA ALA A 13 5.95 12.17 2.20
C ALA A 13 5.86 11.27 3.45
N LEU A 14 5.05 11.64 4.46
CA LEU A 14 4.84 10.83 5.66
C LEU A 14 4.19 9.50 5.28
N PRO A 15 4.78 8.33 5.61
CA PRO A 15 4.15 7.04 5.37
C PRO A 15 2.84 6.91 6.15
N LEU A 16 1.75 6.59 5.47
CA LEU A 16 0.41 6.47 6.03
C LEU A 16 0.01 5.00 6.19
N ALA A 17 0.21 4.21 5.13
CA ALA A 17 -0.02 2.76 5.07
C ALA A 17 0.85 2.13 3.97
N ALA A 18 1.08 0.81 4.04
CA ALA A 18 1.87 0.06 3.05
C ALA A 18 1.41 -1.40 2.98
N SER A 19 1.62 -2.11 1.88
CA SER A 19 1.36 -3.55 1.85
C SER A 19 2.38 -4.31 2.70
N VAL A 20 1.94 -5.42 3.31
CA VAL A 20 2.86 -6.39 3.92
C VAL A 20 3.39 -7.31 2.84
N ASP A 21 4.67 -7.15 2.50
CA ASP A 21 5.35 -7.97 1.50
C ASP A 21 6.14 -9.11 2.18
N ASP A 22 6.31 -10.23 1.46
CA ASP A 22 7.19 -11.32 1.93
C ASP A 22 8.68 -10.97 1.76
N GLU A 23 9.56 -11.73 2.40
CA GLU A 23 11.01 -11.42 2.39
C GLU A 23 11.61 -11.46 0.98
N GLN A 24 11.11 -12.34 0.12
CA GLN A 24 11.57 -12.45 -1.26
C GLN A 24 11.20 -11.20 -2.07
N THR A 25 9.96 -10.73 -1.92
CA THR A 25 9.44 -9.54 -2.57
C THR A 25 10.12 -8.28 -2.03
N GLU A 26 10.35 -8.19 -0.73
CA GLU A 26 11.07 -7.08 -0.12
C GLU A 26 12.50 -6.96 -0.67
N GLN A 27 13.19 -8.09 -0.83
CA GLN A 27 14.53 -8.12 -1.39
C GLN A 27 14.53 -7.79 -2.89
N ALA A 28 13.59 -8.34 -3.65
CA ALA A 28 13.48 -8.11 -5.10
C ALA A 28 13.08 -6.67 -5.45
N LEU A 29 12.30 -6.00 -4.60
CA LEU A 29 11.81 -4.64 -4.84
C LEU A 29 12.56 -3.56 -4.06
N SER A 30 13.63 -3.92 -3.34
CA SER A 30 14.38 -2.97 -2.50
C SER A 30 14.76 -1.71 -3.27
N GLU A 31 15.26 -1.86 -4.50
CA GLU A 31 15.62 -0.76 -5.39
C GLU A 31 14.40 0.09 -5.79
N HIS A 32 13.33 -0.54 -6.26
CA HIS A 32 12.10 0.12 -6.69
C HIS A 32 11.40 0.86 -5.54
N LYS A 33 11.48 0.34 -4.31
CA LYS A 33 10.99 1.04 -3.11
C LYS A 33 11.81 2.29 -2.79
N GLN A 34 13.12 2.30 -3.09
CA GLN A 34 13.93 3.52 -2.97
C GLN A 34 13.53 4.55 -4.01
N GLN A 35 13.33 4.10 -5.25
CA GLN A 35 12.84 4.94 -6.34
C GLN A 35 11.48 5.54 -5.99
N ALA A 36 10.56 4.77 -5.38
CA ALA A 36 9.28 5.27 -4.87
C ALA A 36 9.46 6.42 -3.86
N LYS A 37 10.39 6.29 -2.90
CA LYS A 37 10.72 7.38 -1.96
C LYS A 37 11.24 8.64 -2.68
N LEU A 38 12.05 8.47 -3.72
CA LEU A 38 12.54 9.60 -4.53
C LEU A 38 11.40 10.25 -5.31
N ILE A 39 10.45 9.46 -5.84
CA ILE A 39 9.25 9.96 -6.50
C ILE A 39 8.44 10.83 -5.53
N PHE A 40 8.16 10.33 -4.32
CA PHE A 40 7.38 11.09 -3.32
C PHE A 40 8.02 12.44 -2.97
N ARG A 41 9.35 12.51 -2.90
CA ARG A 41 10.08 13.76 -2.62
C ARG A 41 10.10 14.75 -3.79
N ARG A 42 9.84 14.28 -5.01
CA ARG A 42 9.84 15.09 -6.23
C ARG A 42 8.45 15.51 -6.67
N ILE A 43 7.41 14.83 -6.18
CA ILE A 43 6.03 15.25 -6.39
C ILE A 43 5.84 16.64 -5.76
N SER A 44 5.26 17.52 -6.56
CA SER A 44 4.96 18.92 -6.24
C SER A 44 3.50 19.22 -6.62
N PRO A 45 2.91 20.35 -6.18
CA PRO A 45 1.54 20.71 -6.54
C PRO A 45 1.28 20.81 -8.05
N ASN A 46 2.33 21.01 -8.86
CA ASN A 46 2.23 21.08 -10.33
C ASN A 46 2.46 19.72 -11.02
N SER A 47 2.60 18.64 -10.24
CA SER A 47 2.81 17.30 -10.81
C SER A 47 1.50 16.73 -11.33
N GLU A 48 1.59 15.96 -12.41
CA GLU A 48 0.44 15.24 -12.95
C GLU A 48 -0.20 14.37 -11.87
N PRO A 49 -1.54 14.40 -11.71
CA PRO A 49 -2.22 13.62 -10.67
C PRO A 49 -2.11 12.11 -10.90
N ARG A 50 -1.86 11.67 -12.14
CA ARG A 50 -1.69 10.26 -12.52
C ARG A 50 -0.46 10.12 -13.40
N CYS A 51 0.47 9.24 -13.04
CA CYS A 51 1.64 8.97 -13.86
C CYS A 51 2.13 7.53 -13.69
N SER A 52 2.70 6.99 -14.77
CA SER A 52 3.40 5.71 -14.78
C SER A 52 4.88 5.94 -14.98
N ILE A 53 5.71 5.27 -14.20
CA ILE A 53 7.16 5.41 -14.29
C ILE A 53 7.79 4.03 -14.49
N GLU A 54 8.39 3.83 -15.66
CA GLU A 54 9.05 2.57 -16.01
C GLU A 54 10.41 2.45 -15.33
N SER A 55 10.69 1.29 -14.73
CA SER A 55 11.96 1.00 -14.06
C SER A 55 12.33 -0.47 -14.26
N GLY A 56 13.06 -0.74 -15.35
CA GLY A 56 13.49 -2.09 -15.72
C GLY A 56 12.33 -3.08 -15.88
N ALA A 57 12.33 -4.12 -15.03
CA ALA A 57 11.31 -5.18 -15.03
C ALA A 57 9.96 -4.78 -14.42
N TYR A 58 9.90 -3.61 -13.75
CA TYR A 58 8.72 -3.14 -13.04
C TYR A 58 8.25 -1.78 -13.54
N THR A 59 7.04 -1.41 -13.15
CA THR A 59 6.47 -0.08 -13.40
C THR A 59 5.84 0.43 -12.11
N LEU A 60 6.13 1.68 -11.78
CA LEU A 60 5.59 2.37 -10.62
C LEU A 60 4.46 3.27 -11.11
N HIS A 61 3.24 3.00 -10.67
CA HIS A 61 2.08 3.84 -10.98
C HIS A 61 1.72 4.63 -9.73
N TYR A 62 1.51 5.95 -9.86
CA TYR A 62 1.00 6.75 -8.75
C TYR A 62 -0.25 7.54 -9.12
N LEU A 63 -1.09 7.73 -8.11
CA LEU A 63 -2.29 8.57 -8.10
C LEU A 63 -2.19 9.55 -6.93
N ILE A 64 -2.39 10.83 -7.20
CA ILE A 64 -2.47 11.90 -6.20
C ILE A 64 -3.94 12.28 -6.03
N ALA A 65 -4.45 12.19 -4.81
CA ALA A 65 -5.82 12.58 -4.45
C ALA A 65 -5.86 13.11 -3.01
N ASP A 66 -6.52 14.24 -2.78
CA ASP A 66 -6.79 14.81 -1.44
C ASP A 66 -5.58 14.82 -0.48
N ASN A 67 -4.43 15.37 -0.92
CA ASN A 67 -3.16 15.40 -0.16
C ASN A 67 -2.57 14.01 0.17
N VAL A 68 -2.98 12.96 -0.55
CA VAL A 68 -2.45 11.60 -0.42
C VAL A 68 -1.92 11.11 -1.76
N ILE A 69 -0.78 10.43 -1.73
CA ILE A 69 -0.17 9.76 -2.88
C ILE A 69 -0.32 8.27 -2.66
N PHE A 70 -1.00 7.62 -3.61
CA PHE A 70 -1.14 6.17 -3.70
C PHE A 70 -0.18 5.69 -4.78
N LEU A 71 0.76 4.81 -4.44
CA LEU A 71 1.72 4.26 -5.39
C LEU A 71 1.69 2.74 -5.34
N VAL A 72 1.66 2.12 -6.51
CA VAL A 72 1.74 0.67 -6.69
C VAL A 72 2.91 0.31 -7.59
N ILE A 73 3.64 -0.73 -7.21
CA ILE A 73 4.68 -1.37 -8.00
C ILE A 73 4.06 -2.61 -8.66
N THR A 74 4.17 -2.71 -9.97
CA THR A 74 3.67 -3.84 -10.75
C THR A 74 4.75 -4.38 -11.69
N ASP A 75 4.61 -5.62 -12.15
CA ASP A 75 5.42 -6.07 -13.29
C ASP A 75 5.14 -5.18 -14.51
N LYS A 76 6.15 -4.99 -15.37
CA LYS A 76 6.02 -4.20 -16.60
C LYS A 76 4.91 -4.67 -17.54
N SER A 77 4.61 -5.98 -17.54
CA SER A 77 3.54 -6.57 -18.35
C SER A 77 2.13 -6.34 -17.80
N TYR A 78 1.99 -5.76 -16.61
CA TYR A 78 0.69 -5.57 -15.98
C TYR A 78 -0.09 -4.43 -16.66
N PRO A 79 -1.38 -4.63 -17.01
CA PRO A 79 -2.14 -3.60 -17.70
C PRO A 79 -2.30 -2.32 -16.88
N ARG A 80 -1.89 -1.19 -17.47
CA ARG A 80 -2.00 0.14 -16.84
C ARG A 80 -3.41 0.46 -16.37
N LYS A 81 -4.44 0.13 -17.17
CA LYS A 81 -5.85 0.35 -16.82
C LYS A 81 -6.22 -0.33 -15.50
N LEU A 82 -5.73 -1.56 -15.27
CA LEU A 82 -5.96 -2.28 -14.03
C LEU A 82 -5.17 -1.69 -12.85
N ALA A 83 -3.93 -1.22 -13.09
CA ALA A 83 -3.14 -0.57 -12.03
C ALA A 83 -3.82 0.71 -11.51
N PHE A 84 -4.36 1.55 -12.40
CA PHE A 84 -5.08 2.76 -11.97
C PHE A 84 -6.47 2.45 -11.39
N SER A 85 -7.18 1.44 -11.90
CA SER A 85 -8.43 0.97 -11.27
C SER A 85 -8.18 0.50 -9.83
N TYR A 86 -7.10 -0.24 -9.61
CA TYR A 86 -6.66 -0.65 -8.27
C TYR A 86 -6.38 0.56 -7.36
N LEU A 87 -5.60 1.55 -7.85
CA LEU A 87 -5.28 2.75 -7.07
C LEU A 87 -6.51 3.61 -6.75
N ASP A 88 -7.46 3.69 -7.68
CA ASP A 88 -8.70 4.44 -7.53
C ASP A 88 -9.60 3.83 -6.45
N GLU A 89 -9.73 2.51 -6.43
CA GLU A 89 -10.46 1.78 -5.39
C GLU A 89 -9.83 1.96 -4.00
N LEU A 90 -8.50 1.91 -3.92
CA LEU A 90 -7.78 2.22 -2.68
C LEU A 90 -7.99 3.68 -2.25
N SER A 91 -7.96 4.62 -3.19
CA SER A 91 -8.13 6.04 -2.91
C SER A 91 -9.52 6.34 -2.35
N LYS A 92 -10.58 5.82 -2.99
CA LYS A 92 -11.97 5.98 -2.56
C LYS A 92 -12.20 5.44 -1.14
N GLU A 93 -11.76 4.22 -0.87
CA GLU A 93 -11.93 3.61 0.46
C GLU A 93 -11.08 4.31 1.53
N PHE A 94 -9.84 4.67 1.20
CA PHE A 94 -8.95 5.36 2.15
C PHE A 94 -9.52 6.73 2.52
N GLN A 95 -10.05 7.47 1.54
CA GLN A 95 -10.65 8.77 1.78
C GLN A 95 -11.91 8.66 2.65
N LEU A 96 -12.76 7.66 2.38
CA LEU A 96 -13.96 7.38 3.18
C LEU A 96 -13.61 7.02 4.63
N SER A 97 -12.59 6.19 4.84
CA SER A 97 -12.22 5.68 6.17
C SER A 97 -11.36 6.66 6.97
N TYR A 98 -10.45 7.40 6.32
CA TYR A 98 -9.36 8.13 6.99
C TYR A 98 -9.15 9.56 6.52
N GLY A 99 -9.80 10.04 5.46
CA GLY A 99 -9.52 11.34 4.81
C GLY A 99 -9.44 12.51 5.80
N ALA A 100 -10.43 12.65 6.69
CA ALA A 100 -10.47 13.74 7.68
C ALA A 100 -9.32 13.72 8.70
N LYS A 101 -8.61 12.60 8.86
CA LYS A 101 -7.53 12.42 9.85
C LYS A 101 -6.13 12.59 9.24
N VAL A 102 -6.02 12.58 7.91
CA VAL A 102 -4.73 12.58 7.18
C VAL A 102 -3.83 13.73 7.60
N ASP A 103 -4.36 14.96 7.66
CA ASP A 103 -3.55 16.15 7.96
C ASP A 103 -3.13 16.24 9.43
N THR A 104 -3.90 15.62 10.33
CA THR A 104 -3.64 15.65 11.78
C THR A 104 -2.57 14.66 12.23
N VAL A 105 -2.37 13.59 11.46
CA VAL A 105 -1.44 12.52 11.80
C VAL A 105 0.02 12.98 11.69
N ARG A 106 0.80 12.66 12.73
CA ARG A 106 2.25 12.92 12.78
C ARG A 106 3.08 11.64 12.84
N LYS A 107 2.46 10.53 13.22
CA LYS A 107 3.14 9.23 13.37
C LYS A 107 3.17 8.49 12.03
N PRO A 108 4.33 7.96 11.60
CA PRO A 108 4.40 7.07 10.44
C PRO A 108 3.52 5.84 10.63
N TYR A 109 2.90 5.39 9.54
CA TYR A 109 2.03 4.23 9.49
C TYR A 109 0.87 4.33 10.50
N ALA A 110 0.24 5.50 10.61
CA ALA A 110 -0.90 5.69 11.49
C ALA A 110 -2.14 4.86 11.08
N PHE A 111 -2.22 4.47 9.81
CA PHE A 111 -3.38 3.79 9.24
C PHE A 111 -3.08 2.33 8.85
N VAL A 112 -2.28 1.62 9.66
CA VAL A 112 -1.95 0.20 9.45
C VAL A 112 -3.20 -0.69 9.34
N GLY A 113 -4.32 -0.30 9.96
CA GLY A 113 -5.59 -1.02 9.84
C GLY A 113 -6.10 -1.14 8.39
N PHE A 114 -5.66 -0.27 7.49
CA PHE A 114 -6.00 -0.32 6.07
C PHE A 114 -5.37 -1.52 5.33
N ASP A 115 -4.37 -2.18 5.92
CA ASP A 115 -3.71 -3.36 5.35
C ASP A 115 -4.69 -4.48 4.97
N THR A 116 -5.75 -4.69 5.75
CA THR A 116 -6.73 -5.74 5.47
C THR A 116 -7.50 -5.46 4.18
N PHE A 117 -7.90 -4.21 3.96
CA PHE A 117 -8.58 -3.83 2.72
C PHE A 117 -7.62 -3.93 1.55
N MET A 118 -6.43 -3.34 1.67
CA MET A 118 -5.40 -3.38 0.64
C MET A 118 -5.00 -4.81 0.25
N SER A 119 -4.85 -5.73 1.21
CA SER A 119 -4.55 -7.15 0.94
C SER A 119 -5.67 -7.84 0.16
N LYS A 120 -6.94 -7.58 0.51
CA LYS A 120 -8.10 -8.11 -0.21
C LYS A 120 -8.15 -7.59 -1.65
N THR A 121 -8.00 -6.28 -1.81
CA THR A 121 -7.99 -5.64 -3.14
C THR A 121 -6.79 -6.12 -3.96
N THR A 122 -5.59 -6.25 -3.39
CA THR A 122 -4.43 -6.80 -4.11
C THR A 122 -4.68 -8.21 -4.64
N ARG A 123 -5.34 -9.08 -3.87
CA ARG A 123 -5.73 -10.43 -4.33
C ARG A 123 -6.74 -10.39 -5.47
N LEU A 124 -7.70 -9.47 -5.42
CA LEU A 124 -8.68 -9.28 -6.49
C LEU A 124 -8.01 -8.86 -7.82
N TYR A 125 -6.97 -8.03 -7.72
CA TYR A 125 -6.24 -7.48 -8.87
C TYR A 125 -4.98 -8.30 -9.26
N GLN A 126 -4.68 -9.40 -8.56
CA GLN A 126 -3.52 -10.25 -8.82
C GLN A 126 -3.64 -11.03 -10.14
N ASP A 127 -4.80 -11.63 -10.36
CA ASP A 127 -5.14 -12.34 -11.60
C ASP A 127 -5.88 -11.39 -12.53
N THR A 128 -5.27 -11.04 -13.67
CA THR A 128 -5.87 -10.13 -14.66
C THR A 128 -7.19 -10.65 -15.24
N ARG A 129 -7.41 -11.98 -15.25
CA ARG A 129 -8.66 -12.59 -15.71
C ARG A 129 -9.78 -12.51 -14.67
N THR A 130 -9.42 -12.66 -13.41
CA THR A 130 -10.36 -12.47 -12.29
C THR A 130 -10.63 -10.98 -12.07
N ALA A 131 -9.63 -10.12 -12.22
CA ALA A 131 -9.76 -8.66 -12.12
C ALA A 131 -10.59 -8.07 -13.26
N SER A 132 -10.52 -8.62 -14.47
CA SER A 132 -11.40 -8.20 -15.57
C SER A 132 -12.84 -8.68 -15.39
N ALA A 133 -13.06 -9.86 -14.79
CA ALA A 133 -14.39 -10.42 -14.54
C ALA A 133 -15.10 -9.88 -13.28
N ALA A 134 -14.38 -9.76 -12.16
CA ALA A 134 -14.85 -9.09 -10.94
C ALA A 134 -14.85 -7.57 -11.11
N GLY A 135 -13.93 -7.07 -11.94
CA GLY A 135 -14.00 -5.74 -12.49
C GLY A 135 -15.27 -5.57 -13.31
N ALA A 136 -15.68 -6.45 -14.22
CA ALA A 136 -16.80 -6.22 -15.14
C ALA A 136 -18.11 -5.71 -14.48
N SER A 137 -18.47 -6.19 -13.28
CA SER A 137 -19.67 -5.72 -12.55
C SER A 137 -19.52 -4.33 -11.90
N HIS A 138 -18.28 -3.88 -11.65
CA HIS A 138 -17.93 -2.54 -11.13
C HIS A 138 -17.32 -1.61 -12.20
N LEU A 139 -16.80 -2.19 -13.28
CA LEU A 139 -16.09 -1.60 -14.41
C LEU A 139 -17.07 -0.99 -15.40
N ASP A 140 -18.31 -1.46 -15.52
CA ASP A 140 -19.28 -0.81 -16.42
C ASP A 140 -19.59 0.63 -15.98
N LYS A 141 -19.47 0.95 -14.68
CA LYS A 141 -19.54 2.34 -14.17
C LYS A 141 -18.20 3.06 -14.19
N LEU A 142 -17.09 2.33 -14.00
CA LEU A 142 -15.73 2.88 -14.10
C LEU A 142 -15.24 3.01 -15.55
N ASN A 143 -15.94 2.47 -16.54
CA ASN A 143 -15.52 2.48 -17.93
C ASN A 143 -15.49 3.92 -18.48
N ASP A 144 -16.43 4.76 -18.03
CA ASP A 144 -16.47 6.20 -18.35
C ASP A 144 -15.31 6.98 -17.70
N GLU A 145 -14.92 6.66 -16.46
CA GLU A 145 -13.74 7.28 -15.78
C GLU A 145 -12.39 6.73 -16.28
N LEU A 146 -12.36 5.50 -16.83
CA LEU A 146 -11.15 4.82 -17.30
C LEU A 146 -10.86 4.97 -18.79
N GLN A 147 -11.73 5.62 -19.59
CA GLN A 147 -11.39 5.98 -20.98
C GLN A 147 -10.15 6.89 -21.06
N ASP A 148 -9.80 7.56 -19.96
CA ASP A 148 -8.69 8.52 -19.87
C ASP A 148 -7.31 7.94 -19.48
N VAL A 149 -7.17 6.60 -19.41
CA VAL A 149 -5.85 5.98 -19.17
C VAL A 149 -4.84 6.32 -20.27
N THR A 150 -5.31 6.66 -21.47
CA THR A 150 -4.48 7.09 -22.60
C THR A 150 -3.80 8.45 -22.37
N ARG A 151 -4.36 9.31 -21.51
CA ARG A 151 -3.77 10.61 -21.13
C ARG A 151 -2.72 10.51 -20.03
N ILE A 152 -2.56 9.33 -19.43
CA ILE A 152 -1.62 9.15 -18.31
C ILE A 152 -0.18 9.21 -18.83
N MET A 153 0.54 10.22 -18.35
CA MET A 153 1.94 10.43 -18.69
C MET A 153 2.78 9.23 -18.26
N THR A 154 3.64 8.77 -19.17
CA THR A 154 4.66 7.76 -18.88
C THR A 154 6.02 8.43 -18.85
N LYS A 155 6.78 8.18 -17.79
CA LYS A 155 8.15 8.64 -17.64
C LYS A 155 9.06 7.44 -17.47
N ASN A 156 10.34 7.63 -17.75
CA ASN A 156 11.36 6.64 -17.49
C ASN A 156 12.09 6.97 -16.19
N MET A 157 12.41 5.97 -15.37
CA MET A 157 13.05 6.15 -14.07
C MET A 157 14.47 6.67 -14.20
N GLU A 158 15.24 6.20 -15.18
CA GLU A 158 16.59 6.70 -15.43
C GLU A 158 16.55 8.21 -15.72
N GLU A 159 15.69 8.68 -16.63
CA GLU A 159 15.52 10.12 -16.92
C GLU A 159 15.14 10.93 -15.67
N LEU A 160 14.26 10.36 -14.85
CA LEU A 160 13.84 10.96 -13.59
C LEU A 160 15.05 11.07 -12.64
N LEU A 161 15.88 10.03 -12.50
CA LEU A 161 17.07 10.03 -11.65
C LEU A 161 18.15 11.01 -12.12
N TRP A 162 18.45 11.07 -13.42
CA TRP A 162 19.51 11.92 -14.01
C TRP A 162 19.26 13.42 -13.87
N ARG A 163 18.00 13.86 -13.82
CA ARG A 163 17.66 15.29 -13.65
C ARG A 163 17.92 15.83 -12.23
N GLY A 164 18.36 15.01 -11.28
CA GLY A 164 18.46 15.42 -9.89
C GLY A 164 19.38 14.57 -9.03
N ASP A 165 20.64 14.35 -9.46
CA ASP A 165 21.79 14.10 -8.55
C ASP A 165 21.61 12.94 -7.53
N SER A 166 20.70 11.98 -7.80
CA SER A 166 20.14 11.09 -6.77
C SER A 166 20.71 9.67 -6.73
N LEU A 167 21.72 9.37 -7.55
CA LEU A 167 22.30 8.03 -7.65
C LEU A 167 23.12 7.68 -6.40
N ASP A 168 23.95 8.60 -5.88
CA ASP A 168 24.69 8.41 -4.62
C ASP A 168 23.78 8.33 -3.39
N ARG A 169 22.58 8.94 -3.45
CA ARG A 169 21.61 8.97 -2.34
C ARG A 169 20.84 7.66 -2.14
N MET A 170 20.80 6.77 -3.13
CA MET A 170 20.13 5.46 -2.97
C MET A 170 20.86 4.55 -1.96
N SER A 171 22.18 4.61 -1.90
CA SER A 171 23.00 3.77 -1.00
C SER A 171 22.60 3.93 0.47
N HIS A 172 22.41 5.16 0.95
CA HIS A 172 21.98 5.48 2.32
C HIS A 172 20.49 5.22 2.57
N LEU A 173 19.65 5.24 1.54
CA LEU A 173 18.22 4.95 1.67
C LEU A 173 17.95 3.46 1.99
N SER A 174 18.81 2.54 1.54
CA SER A 174 18.69 1.09 1.78
C SER A 174 18.52 0.73 3.26
N THR A 175 19.34 1.32 4.13
CA THR A 175 19.31 1.03 5.58
C THR A 175 18.04 1.57 6.22
N SER A 176 17.55 2.74 5.77
CA SER A 176 16.32 3.34 6.28
C SER A 176 15.07 2.54 5.90
N LEU A 177 15.04 1.97 4.69
CA LEU A 177 13.92 1.14 4.22
C LEU A 177 13.74 -0.10 5.07
N ARG A 178 14.82 -0.84 5.31
CA ARG A 178 14.77 -2.04 6.14
C ARG A 178 14.24 -1.72 7.55
N SER A 179 14.68 -0.60 8.13
CA SER A 179 14.18 -0.14 9.44
C SER A 179 12.69 0.22 9.41
N GLU A 180 12.21 0.87 8.35
CA GLU A 180 10.80 1.24 8.19
C GLU A 180 9.89 0.03 7.93
N SER A 181 10.29 -0.89 7.05
CA SER A 181 9.57 -2.14 6.79
C SER A 181 9.44 -2.97 8.08
N GLU A 182 10.50 -3.03 8.90
CA GLU A 182 10.44 -3.66 10.21
C GLU A 182 9.44 -2.99 11.17
N LYS A 183 9.44 -1.65 11.24
CA LYS A 183 8.48 -0.90 12.08
C LYS A 183 7.04 -1.17 11.65
N TYR A 184 6.77 -1.19 10.34
CA TYR A 184 5.45 -1.51 9.80
C TYR A 184 5.04 -2.94 10.15
N ARG A 185 5.89 -3.92 9.91
CA ARG A 185 5.63 -5.34 10.22
C ARG A 185 5.34 -5.54 11.71
N ARG A 186 6.08 -4.86 12.59
CA ARG A 186 5.82 -4.90 14.05
C ARG A 186 4.47 -4.28 14.40
N ALA A 187 4.11 -3.15 13.79
CA ALA A 187 2.83 -2.48 14.00
C ALA A 187 1.65 -3.35 13.54
N ALA A 188 1.74 -3.92 12.34
CA ALA A 188 0.72 -4.82 11.78
C ALA A 188 0.55 -6.08 12.64
N ARG A 189 1.66 -6.69 13.08
CA ARG A 189 1.62 -7.87 13.95
C ARG A 189 0.98 -7.57 15.31
N ASN A 190 1.27 -6.42 15.91
CA ASN A 190 0.68 -6.05 17.20
C ASN A 190 -0.84 -5.84 17.10
N ILE A 191 -1.31 -5.23 16.01
CA ILE A 191 -2.75 -5.05 15.76
C ILE A 191 -3.43 -6.42 15.58
N ASN A 192 -2.83 -7.32 14.80
CA ASN A 192 -3.36 -8.67 14.62
C ASN A 192 -3.41 -9.45 15.94
N PHE A 193 -2.38 -9.31 16.79
CA PHE A 193 -2.36 -9.94 18.10
C PHE A 193 -3.43 -9.37 19.04
N GLN A 194 -3.61 -8.05 19.06
CA GLN A 194 -4.68 -7.42 19.86
C GLN A 194 -6.08 -7.85 19.39
N ALA A 195 -6.29 -7.95 18.07
CA ALA A 195 -7.55 -8.44 17.50
C ALA A 195 -7.82 -9.89 17.92
N MET A 196 -6.80 -10.75 17.80
CA MET A 196 -6.86 -12.15 18.24
C MET A 196 -7.15 -12.24 19.74
N LEU A 197 -6.42 -11.51 20.58
CA LEU A 197 -6.60 -11.53 22.02
C LEU A 197 -8.03 -11.14 22.41
N ARG A 198 -8.60 -10.10 21.78
CA ARG A 198 -9.98 -9.67 22.03
C ARG A 198 -11.01 -10.73 21.66
N GLN A 199 -10.77 -11.51 20.60
CA GLN A 199 -11.67 -12.57 20.15
C GLN A 199 -11.62 -13.81 21.06
N TYR A 200 -10.42 -14.21 21.53
CA TYR A 200 -10.23 -15.43 22.31
C TYR A 200 -10.26 -15.24 23.83
N ALA A 201 -10.07 -14.02 24.34
CA ALA A 201 -10.16 -13.70 25.77
C ALA A 201 -11.47 -14.18 26.46
N PRO A 202 -12.68 -13.94 25.90
CA PRO A 202 -13.91 -14.42 26.55
C PRO A 202 -14.01 -15.95 26.59
N ILE A 203 -13.56 -16.64 25.53
CA ILE A 203 -13.53 -18.11 25.47
C ILE A 203 -12.57 -18.66 26.53
N GLY A 204 -11.36 -18.08 26.62
CA GLY A 204 -10.36 -18.44 27.62
C GLY A 204 -10.85 -18.22 29.05
N GLY A 205 -11.56 -17.12 29.31
CA GLY A 205 -12.17 -16.83 30.61
C GLY A 205 -13.22 -17.87 31.03
N VAL A 206 -14.09 -18.29 30.12
CA VAL A 206 -15.10 -19.34 30.40
C VAL A 206 -14.43 -20.68 30.70
N VAL A 207 -13.44 -21.09 29.89
CA VAL A 207 -12.70 -22.34 30.12
C VAL A 207 -11.97 -22.31 31.47
N PHE A 208 -11.34 -21.18 31.82
CA PHE A 208 -10.66 -21.01 33.09
C PHE A 208 -11.63 -21.12 34.30
N LEU A 209 -12.81 -20.49 34.21
CA LEU A 209 -13.84 -20.61 35.24
C LEU A 209 -14.36 -22.05 35.37
N LEU A 210 -14.54 -22.77 34.26
CA LEU A 210 -14.93 -24.18 34.29
C LEU A 210 -13.87 -25.05 34.97
N ILE A 211 -12.58 -24.81 34.70
CA ILE A 211 -11.48 -25.53 35.36
C ILE A 211 -11.50 -25.27 36.87
N ILE A 212 -11.66 -24.01 37.31
CA ILE A 212 -11.78 -23.66 38.72
C ILE A 212 -12.97 -24.36 39.37
N PHE A 213 -14.13 -24.37 38.70
CA PHE A 213 -15.33 -25.02 39.20
C PHE A 213 -15.14 -26.52 39.38
N ILE A 214 -14.54 -27.19 38.39
CA ILE A 214 -14.22 -28.63 38.48
C ILE A 214 -13.23 -28.88 39.61
N TRP A 215 -12.17 -28.07 39.73
CA TRP A 215 -11.17 -28.24 40.79
C TRP A 215 -11.76 -28.06 42.19
N TRP A 216 -12.66 -27.08 42.37
CA TRP A 216 -13.37 -26.86 43.63
C TRP A 216 -14.39 -27.97 43.94
N ARG A 217 -14.97 -28.61 42.91
CA ARG A 217 -15.98 -29.67 43.07
C ARG A 217 -15.36 -31.04 43.41
N PHE A 218 -14.11 -31.27 43.03
CA PHE A 218 -13.39 -32.54 43.22
C PHE A 218 -12.26 -32.47 44.26
N SER A 219 -12.06 -31.32 44.91
CA SER A 219 -11.29 -31.19 46.16
C SER A 219 -12.23 -31.24 47.36
#